data_AF-A0A256JD45-F1
#
_entry.id   AF-A0A256JD45-F1
#
_cell.length_a   1.000
_cell.length_b   1.000
_cell.length_c   1.000
_cell.angle_alpha   90.00
_cell.angle_beta   90.00
_cell.angle_gamma   90.00
#
_symmetry.space_group_name_H-M   'P 1'
#
loop_
_entity.id
_entity.type
_entity.pdbx_description
1 polymer ?
#
loop_
_entity_poly.entity_id
_entity_poly.type
_entity_poly.pdbx_seq_one_letter_code
_entity_poly.pdbx_strand_id
1 'polypeptide(L)'
;MASKPPVHGSSARTEEFVIDLVAEGIENARGPNSASIVVSVDANHTLRIEIEAANELNWELDARIANGSLEIVRAFNDGDGVPDDVIPNWVERVADVVGERLERDR
;
A
#
# COMPACT_ATOMS: atom_id res chain seq x y z
N MET A 1 -13.26 15.63 1.26
CA MET A 1 -12.61 14.60 0.42
C MET A 1 -12.85 14.97 -1.03
N ALA A 2 -11.81 15.37 -1.74
CA ALA A 2 -11.90 15.64 -3.17
C ALA A 2 -11.38 14.40 -3.88
N SER A 3 -12.28 13.65 -4.52
CA SER A 3 -11.92 12.51 -5.37
C SER A 3 -11.06 13.02 -6.52
N LYS A 4 -9.80 12.57 -6.56
CA LYS A 4 -8.88 12.86 -7.67
C LYS A 4 -9.42 12.12 -8.92
N PRO A 5 -9.57 12.78 -10.07
CA PRO A 5 -10.19 12.16 -11.24
C PRO A 5 -9.29 11.04 -11.80
N PRO A 6 -9.86 9.94 -12.31
CA PRO A 6 -9.10 8.84 -12.87
C PRO A 6 -8.36 9.31 -14.13
N VAL A 7 -7.03 9.21 -14.10
CA VAL A 7 -6.18 9.43 -15.27
C VAL A 7 -6.55 8.39 -16.32
N HIS A 8 -6.99 8.88 -17.48
CA HIS A 8 -7.47 8.08 -18.61
C HIS A 8 -6.43 7.07 -19.12
N GLY A 9 -6.90 5.83 -19.33
CA GLY A 9 -6.65 5.10 -20.57
C GLY A 9 -5.37 4.27 -20.67
N SER A 10 -5.26 3.19 -19.90
CA SER A 10 -4.69 1.90 -20.34
C SER A 10 -4.73 0.92 -19.16
N SER A 11 -5.63 -0.07 -19.19
CA SER A 11 -5.64 -1.31 -18.38
C SER A 11 -5.21 -1.26 -16.90
N ALA A 12 -5.31 -0.11 -16.23
CA ALA A 12 -4.95 -0.01 -14.82
C ALA A 12 -6.06 -0.67 -14.01
N ARG A 13 -5.73 -1.79 -13.34
CA ARG A 13 -6.62 -2.38 -12.34
C ARG A 13 -6.35 -1.67 -11.04
N THR A 14 -7.41 -1.10 -10.47
CA THR A 14 -7.35 -0.43 -9.17
C THR A 14 -8.31 -1.13 -8.23
N GLU A 15 -7.81 -1.52 -7.06
CA GLU A 15 -8.59 -2.05 -5.94
C GLU A 15 -8.41 -1.15 -4.73
N GLU A 16 -9.51 -0.87 -4.04
CA GLU A 16 -9.52 -0.03 -2.84
C GLU A 16 -10.18 -0.78 -1.70
N PHE A 17 -9.53 -0.79 -0.54
CA PHE A 17 -10.08 -1.40 0.67
C PHE A 17 -9.44 -0.82 1.93
N VAL A 18 -10.15 -0.95 3.06
CA VAL A 18 -9.67 -0.51 4.37
C VAL A 18 -9.16 -1.70 5.17
N ILE A 19 -8.00 -1.54 5.79
CA ILE A 19 -7.44 -2.49 6.75
C ILE A 19 -7.64 -1.97 8.16
N ASP A 20 -8.26 -2.78 9.01
CA ASP A 20 -8.25 -2.57 10.46
C ASP A 20 -6.94 -3.16 11.02
N LEU A 21 -6.01 -2.29 11.40
CA LEU A 21 -4.67 -2.70 11.81
C LEU A 21 -4.69 -3.43 13.15
N VAL A 22 -5.64 -3.11 14.02
CA VAL A 22 -5.81 -3.80 15.30
C VAL A 22 -6.32 -5.21 15.07
N ALA A 23 -7.31 -5.39 14.20
CA ALA A 23 -7.85 -6.70 13.86
C ALA A 23 -6.81 -7.60 13.16
N GLU A 24 -5.93 -7.02 12.33
CA GLU A 24 -4.80 -7.73 11.70
C GLU A 24 -3.62 -7.95 12.66
N GLY A 25 -3.70 -7.49 13.92
CA GLY A 25 -2.61 -7.62 14.90
C GLY A 25 -1.39 -6.73 14.62
N ILE A 26 -1.56 -5.73 13.75
CA ILE A 26 -0.60 -4.67 13.44
C ILE A 26 -0.80 -3.52 14.45
N GLU A 27 -0.83 -3.85 15.75
CA GLU A 27 -0.94 -2.84 16.80
C GLU A 27 0.44 -2.24 17.08
N ASN A 28 0.56 -0.94 16.91
CA ASN A 28 1.73 -0.18 17.37
C ASN A 28 1.25 0.85 18.39
N ALA A 29 1.92 0.99 19.53
CA ALA A 29 1.48 1.80 20.67
C ALA A 29 1.24 3.30 20.36
N ARG A 30 1.66 3.76 19.17
CA ARG A 30 1.45 5.11 18.63
C ARG A 30 1.02 5.13 17.16
N GLY A 31 0.81 3.96 16.54
CA GLY A 31 0.45 3.88 15.13
C GLY A 31 -1.04 4.10 14.88
N PRO A 32 -1.45 4.17 13.61
CA PRO A 32 -2.86 4.29 13.26
C PRO A 32 -3.63 3.01 13.62
N ASN A 33 -4.94 3.14 13.87
CA ASN A 33 -5.81 1.98 14.10
C ASN A 33 -6.28 1.33 12.79
N SER A 34 -6.31 2.10 11.70
CA SER A 34 -6.80 1.65 10.40
C SER A 34 -6.06 2.38 9.29
N ALA A 35 -5.92 1.74 8.13
CA ALA A 35 -5.36 2.32 6.93
C ALA A 35 -6.27 2.08 5.72
N SER A 36 -6.48 3.11 4.90
CA SER A 36 -7.11 3.00 3.59
C SER A 36 -6.05 2.67 2.55
N ILE A 37 -6.31 1.65 1.74
CA ILE A 37 -5.36 1.11 0.77
C ILE A 37 -5.93 1.26 -0.62
N VAL A 38 -5.12 1.77 -1.53
CA VAL A 38 -5.38 1.73 -2.97
C VAL A 38 -4.26 0.97 -3.65
N VAL A 39 -4.58 -0.17 -4.25
CA VAL A 39 -3.66 -0.96 -5.06
C VAL A 39 -3.93 -0.64 -6.52
N SER A 40 -2.93 -0.20 -7.26
CA SER A 40 -3.01 0.06 -8.69
C SER A 40 -1.91 -0.69 -9.44
N VAL A 41 -2.27 -1.38 -10.53
CA VAL A 41 -1.29 -1.97 -11.45
C VAL A 41 -1.18 -1.09 -12.68
N ASP A 42 0.01 -0.57 -12.95
CA ASP A 42 0.24 0.27 -14.12
C ASP A 42 0.42 -0.55 -15.41
N ALA A 43 0.46 0.14 -16.55
CA ALA A 43 0.64 -0.49 -17.86
C ALA A 43 2.01 -1.19 -18.04
N ASN A 44 2.98 -0.92 -17.17
CA ASN A 44 4.29 -1.56 -17.14
C ASN A 44 4.30 -2.79 -16.22
N HIS A 45 3.14 -3.21 -15.70
CA HIS A 45 2.99 -4.27 -14.69
C HIS A 45 3.67 -3.96 -13.35
N THR A 46 3.88 -2.67 -13.06
CA THR A 46 4.33 -2.23 -11.74
C THR A 46 3.11 -2.16 -10.82
N LEU A 47 3.21 -2.77 -9.65
CA LEU A 47 2.16 -2.69 -8.63
C LEU A 47 2.50 -1.52 -7.70
N ARG A 48 1.57 -0.57 -7.56
CA ARG A 48 1.67 0.55 -6.63
C ARG A 48 0.62 0.40 -5.54
N ILE A 49 1.04 0.53 -4.29
CA ILE A 49 0.17 0.51 -3.11
C ILE A 49 0.23 1.89 -2.48
N GLU A 50 -0.89 2.58 -2.41
CA GLU A 50 -1.05 3.82 -1.66
C GLU A 50 -1.71 3.49 -0.32
N ILE A 51 -1.15 4.02 0.76
CA ILE A 51 -1.55 3.74 2.14
C ILE A 51 -1.79 5.09 2.83
N GLU A 52 -3.06 5.34 3.16
CA GLU A 52 -3.48 6.53 3.89
C GLU A 52 -3.97 6.14 5.27
N ALA A 53 -3.45 6.78 6.32
CA ALA A 53 -3.86 6.53 7.68
C ALA A 53 -4.01 7.83 8.49
N ALA A 54 -4.96 7.85 9.42
CA ALA A 54 -5.31 9.08 10.14
C ALA A 54 -4.14 9.58 11.02
N ASN A 55 -3.76 10.85 10.84
CA ASN A 55 -2.64 11.52 11.51
C ASN A 55 -1.25 10.96 11.16
N GLU A 56 -1.15 10.15 10.11
CA GLU A 56 0.11 9.66 9.56
C GLU A 56 0.39 10.33 8.21
N LEU A 57 1.63 10.21 7.76
CA LEU A 57 2.04 10.61 6.42
C LEU A 57 1.46 9.63 5.38
N ASN A 58 1.21 10.08 4.16
CA ASN A 58 0.75 9.17 3.11
C ASN A 58 1.95 8.37 2.60
N TRP A 59 1.79 7.05 2.49
CA TRP A 59 2.83 6.16 2.00
C TRP A 59 2.47 5.63 0.63
N GLU A 60 3.43 5.63 -0.29
CA GLU A 60 3.30 4.96 -1.58
C GLU A 60 4.41 3.91 -1.71
N LEU A 61 4.06 2.69 -2.05
CA LEU A 61 4.99 1.59 -2.25
C LEU A 61 4.91 1.11 -3.69
N ASP A 62 6.02 1.21 -4.42
CA ASP A 62 6.17 0.45 -5.67
C ASP A 62 6.64 -0.95 -5.29
N ALA A 63 5.87 -1.95 -5.69
CA ALA A 63 6.08 -3.34 -5.33
C ALA A 63 5.90 -4.28 -6.53
N ARG A 64 6.24 -5.54 -6.32
CA ARG A 64 5.99 -6.64 -7.27
C ARG A 64 5.68 -7.92 -6.52
N ILE A 65 4.94 -8.82 -7.15
CA ILE A 65 4.79 -10.19 -6.64
C ILE A 65 5.93 -11.04 -7.19
N ALA A 66 6.78 -11.55 -6.32
CA ALA A 66 7.87 -12.45 -6.65
C ALA A 66 7.86 -13.65 -5.69
N ASN A 67 8.00 -14.86 -6.24
CA ASN A 67 8.02 -16.11 -5.47
C ASN A 67 6.81 -16.34 -4.54
N GLY A 68 5.66 -15.75 -4.87
CA GLY A 68 4.47 -15.84 -4.03
C GLY A 68 4.53 -14.92 -2.81
N SER A 69 5.21 -13.78 -2.92
CA SER A 69 5.27 -12.77 -1.87
C SER A 69 5.38 -11.38 -2.48
N LEU A 70 4.90 -10.38 -1.74
CA LEU A 70 5.03 -8.99 -2.14
C LEU A 70 6.44 -8.47 -1.79
N GLU A 71 7.18 -8.05 -2.80
CA GLU A 71 8.48 -7.40 -2.64
C GLU A 71 8.31 -5.89 -2.86
N ILE A 72 8.66 -5.09 -1.84
CA ILE A 72 8.76 -3.64 -1.97
C ILE A 72 10.03 -3.31 -2.76
N VAL A 73 9.87 -2.52 -3.82
CA VAL A 73 10.96 -2.07 -4.70
C VAL A 73 11.37 -0.64 -4.36
N ARG A 74 10.39 0.22 -4.05
CA ARG A 74 10.60 1.61 -3.61
C ARG A 74 9.49 2.03 -2.66
N ALA A 75 9.83 2.90 -1.73
CA ALA A 75 8.87 3.56 -0.86
C ALA A 75 8.97 5.08 -1.01
N PHE A 76 7.81 5.73 -0.86
CA PHE A 76 7.67 7.16 -0.85
C PHE A 76 6.81 7.57 0.34
N ASN A 77 7.10 8.74 0.88
CA ASN A 77 6.37 9.37 1.96
C ASN A 77 5.97 10.78 1.51
N ASP A 78 4.67 11.05 1.40
CA ASP A 78 4.10 12.29 0.84
C ASP A 78 4.74 12.71 -0.51
N GLY A 79 5.12 11.72 -1.32
CA GLY A 79 5.74 11.89 -2.63
C GLY A 79 7.28 11.98 -2.63
N ASP A 80 7.92 12.06 -1.45
CA ASP A 80 9.37 12.01 -1.33
C ASP A 80 9.86 10.56 -1.23
N GLY A 81 10.83 10.19 -2.06
CA GLY A 81 11.43 8.85 -2.01
C GLY A 81 12.24 8.65 -0.74
N VAL A 82 12.02 7.53 -0.06
CA VAL A 82 12.66 7.21 1.22
C VAL A 82 13.39 5.86 1.17
N PRO A 83 14.48 5.69 1.94
CA PRO A 83 15.17 4.41 2.05
C PRO A 83 14.36 3.39 2.88
N ASP A 84 14.65 2.10 2.70
CA ASP A 84 13.86 1.02 3.31
C ASP A 84 13.92 1.03 4.85
N ASP A 85 15.03 1.50 5.43
CA ASP A 85 15.25 1.53 6.89
C ASP A 85 14.42 2.57 7.64
N VAL A 86 13.76 3.48 6.92
CA VAL A 86 12.86 4.48 7.52
C VAL A 86 11.38 4.13 7.33
N ILE A 87 11.07 3.03 6.63
CA ILE A 87 9.70 2.55 6.49
C ILE A 87 9.23 2.06 7.87
N PRO A 88 8.14 2.63 8.43
CA PRO A 88 7.61 2.18 9.70
C PRO A 88 7.14 0.74 9.61
N ASN A 89 7.37 -0.04 10.66
CA ASN A 89 6.98 -1.45 10.65
C ASN A 89 5.48 -1.68 10.35
N TRP A 90 4.60 -0.75 10.74
CA TRP A 90 3.17 -0.88 10.43
C TRP A 90 2.90 -0.81 8.92
N VAL A 91 3.69 -0.03 8.17
CA VAL A 91 3.60 0.09 6.70
C VAL A 91 4.05 -1.20 6.04
N GLU A 92 5.16 -1.79 6.50
CA GLU A 92 5.64 -3.09 6.01
C GLU A 92 4.59 -4.19 6.23
N ARG A 93 4.00 -4.22 7.43
CA ARG A 93 2.94 -5.19 7.77
C ARG A 93 1.68 -5.02 6.94
N VAL A 94 1.30 -3.77 6.63
CA VAL A 94 0.20 -3.50 5.70
C VAL A 94 0.52 -4.07 4.32
N ALA A 95 1.75 -3.89 3.83
CA ALA A 95 2.18 -4.42 2.54
C ALA A 95 2.09 -5.97 2.50
N ASP A 96 2.46 -6.65 3.59
CA ASP A 96 2.30 -8.11 3.71
C ASP A 96 0.83 -8.52 3.56
N VAL A 97 -0.09 -7.87 4.29
CA VAL A 97 -1.53 -8.16 4.23
C VAL A 97 -2.10 -7.90 2.83
N VAL A 98 -1.65 -6.83 2.16
CA VAL A 98 -2.02 -6.55 0.77
C VAL A 98 -1.54 -7.66 -0.15
N GLY A 99 -0.29 -8.12 0.01
CA GLY A 99 0.26 -9.25 -0.71
C GLY A 99 -0.62 -10.50 -0.57
N GLU A 100 -0.95 -10.89 0.66
CA GLU A 100 -1.80 -12.05 0.94
C GLU A 100 -3.18 -11.95 0.29
N ARG A 101 -3.80 -10.76 0.29
CA ARG A 101 -5.11 -10.54 -0.33
C ARG A 101 -5.02 -10.71 -1.85
N LEU A 102 -4.04 -10.07 -2.49
CA LEU A 102 -3.83 -10.16 -3.94
C LEU A 102 -3.52 -11.59 -4.41
N GLU A 103 -2.88 -12.42 -3.58
CA GLU A 103 -2.67 -13.82 -3.89
C GLU A 103 -3.94 -14.66 -3.80
N ARG A 104 -4.83 -14.37 -2.85
CA ARG A 104 -6.10 -15.09 -2.70
C ARG A 104 -7.08 -14.81 -3.82
N ASP A 105 -6.99 -13.63 -4.44
CA ASP A 105 -7.86 -13.21 -5.54
C ASP A 105 -7.36 -13.67 -6.93
N ARG A 106 -6.23 -14.41 -7.00
CA ARG A 106 -5.61 -14.89 -8.24
C ARG A 106 -5.96 -16.34 -8.59
#